data_AF-A0A450U5Q6-F1
#
_entry.id   AF-A0A450U5Q6-F1
#
_cell.length_a   1.000
_cell.length_b   1.000
_cell.length_c   1.000
_cell.angle_alpha   90.00
_cell.angle_beta   90.00
_cell.angle_gamma   90.00
#
_symmetry.space_group_name_H-M   'P 1'
#
loop_
_entity.id
_entity.type
_entity.pdbx_description
1 polymer ?
#
loop_
_entity_poly.entity_id
_entity_poly.type
_entity_poly.pdbx_seq_one_letter_code
_entity_poly.pdbx_strand_id
1 'polypeptide(L)'
;MPGYHEEPLRGLNEEDAVRIVGAWGKYQERGLGKLAEFSPEDAVKELVAASRSETSQDEGAFLGALLRLRLGDQFKSHVKKLLDRLNGREILSGKSETLLDAFAYIAAMHAENKPFLSKLVLAHALGVEPRELRTKVLWPLGEEAAADVAGEMVFTRHRAIAEAALDILKNTTYYPIEPDELYVDLVGTAEELHGKGEFIIALEKWRYLSDHFFEKGEQTLAIKLADSLVRVDSTNSHFRVKLSQLFRRAGQPEQSLRVFREAPRPDNSRPFFHEWATAEGNEGNHALTVWLDAVALADDTAQRPPSNRDAAMCLAGFGLACRELFEGYNKPVFMEGCGAAGQLGLSLPNLDTRAKNYLSEHKKIAHDNGITDVQPPTALRRIRDAAIAAHRQREGDLQDWISPAEELTFHGLAKLLGIETK
;
A
#
# COMPACT_ATOMS: atom_id res chain seq x y z
N MET A 1 22.07 -23.74 -30.09
CA MET A 1 21.80 -23.27 -31.46
C MET A 1 22.26 -21.84 -31.56
N PRO A 2 23.26 -21.50 -32.39
CA PRO A 2 23.57 -20.10 -32.70
C PRO A 2 22.55 -19.59 -33.73
N GLY A 3 21.88 -18.47 -33.43
CA GLY A 3 20.95 -17.81 -34.37
C GLY A 3 19.50 -17.63 -33.88
N TYR A 4 19.19 -17.98 -32.64
CA TYR A 4 17.92 -17.55 -32.04
C TYR A 4 18.05 -16.09 -31.56
N HIS A 5 17.23 -15.22 -32.14
CA HIS A 5 17.09 -13.81 -31.76
C HIS A 5 15.60 -13.52 -31.61
N GLU A 6 15.17 -13.15 -30.41
CA GLU A 6 13.82 -12.59 -30.20
C GLU A 6 13.83 -11.13 -30.63
N GLU A 7 13.06 -10.78 -31.66
CA GLU A 7 12.72 -9.38 -31.92
C GLU A 7 11.43 -9.05 -31.18
N PRO A 8 11.47 -8.24 -30.10
CA PRO A 8 10.26 -7.75 -29.46
C PRO A 8 9.59 -6.75 -30.41
N LEU A 9 8.48 -7.13 -31.03
CA LEU A 9 7.64 -6.25 -31.83
C LEU A 9 6.94 -5.24 -30.91
N ARG A 10 7.60 -4.10 -30.64
CA ARG A 10 7.08 -3.04 -29.79
C ARG A 10 6.23 -2.04 -30.60
N GLY A 11 4.92 -2.27 -30.58
CA GLY A 11 3.96 -1.38 -31.22
C GLY A 11 4.17 -1.24 -32.72
N LEU A 12 3.57 -0.20 -33.30
CA LEU A 12 3.75 0.13 -34.71
C LEU A 12 5.08 0.85 -34.97
N ASN A 13 5.77 0.43 -36.03
CA ASN A 13 6.79 1.26 -36.66
C ASN A 13 6.12 2.34 -37.54
N GLU A 14 6.90 3.35 -37.92
CA GLU A 14 6.38 4.49 -38.68
C GLU A 14 5.90 4.10 -40.09
N GLU A 15 6.57 3.14 -40.73
CA GLU A 15 6.20 2.68 -42.07
C GLU A 15 4.83 1.98 -42.08
N ASP A 16 4.57 1.12 -41.09
CA ASP A 16 3.29 0.45 -40.90
C ASP A 16 2.20 1.47 -40.54
N ALA A 17 2.51 2.44 -39.67
CA ALA A 17 1.58 3.52 -39.34
C ALA A 17 1.20 4.37 -40.57
N VAL A 18 2.16 4.71 -41.45
CA VAL A 18 1.89 5.39 -42.74
C VAL A 18 0.94 4.56 -43.60
N ARG A 19 1.20 3.26 -43.74
CA ARG A 19 0.35 2.35 -44.54
C ARG A 19 -1.07 2.26 -43.95
N ILE A 20 -1.19 2.21 -42.63
CA ILE A 20 -2.48 2.10 -41.94
C ILE A 20 -3.28 3.39 -42.05
N VAL A 21 -2.67 4.55 -41.75
CA VAL A 21 -3.31 5.87 -41.91
C VAL A 21 -3.71 6.08 -43.36
N GLY A 22 -2.85 5.74 -44.33
CA GLY A 22 -3.18 5.81 -45.75
C GLY A 22 -4.36 4.89 -46.14
N ALA A 23 -4.40 3.66 -45.61
CA ALA A 23 -5.50 2.72 -45.86
C ALA A 23 -6.81 3.19 -45.23
N TRP A 24 -6.79 3.73 -44.01
CA TRP A 24 -7.96 4.28 -43.33
C TRP A 24 -8.45 5.57 -43.99
N GLY A 25 -7.53 6.43 -44.47
CA GLY A 25 -7.84 7.65 -45.20
C GLY A 25 -8.65 7.42 -46.48
N LYS A 26 -8.57 6.23 -47.09
CA LYS A 26 -9.43 5.84 -48.22
C LYS A 26 -10.93 5.82 -47.85
N TYR A 27 -11.23 5.67 -46.56
CA TYR A 27 -12.59 5.73 -46.02
C TYR A 27 -12.91 7.10 -45.37
N GLN A 28 -12.09 8.12 -45.65
CA GLN A 28 -12.27 9.51 -45.22
C GLN A 28 -12.40 9.62 -43.68
N GLU A 29 -13.14 10.61 -43.19
CA GLU A 29 -13.32 10.87 -41.75
C GLU A 29 -13.82 9.63 -40.98
N ARG A 30 -14.73 8.85 -41.58
CA ARG A 30 -15.26 7.62 -40.98
C ARG A 30 -14.20 6.52 -40.84
N GLY A 31 -13.20 6.51 -41.73
CA GLY A 31 -12.07 5.60 -41.68
C GLY A 31 -11.05 5.97 -40.62
N LEU A 32 -10.71 7.26 -40.55
CA LEU A 32 -9.65 7.82 -39.71
C LEU A 32 -10.10 8.08 -38.25
N GLY A 33 -11.40 8.29 -38.01
CA GLY A 33 -11.89 8.63 -36.68
C GLY A 33 -11.28 9.94 -36.18
N LYS A 34 -10.71 9.94 -34.97
CA LYS A 34 -10.02 11.12 -34.40
C LYS A 34 -8.78 11.54 -35.21
N LEU A 35 -8.17 10.61 -35.96
CA LEU A 35 -7.03 10.94 -36.81
C LEU A 35 -7.39 11.86 -37.98
N ALA A 36 -8.67 12.04 -38.28
CA ALA A 36 -9.13 12.98 -39.31
C ALA A 36 -8.90 14.44 -38.93
N GLU A 37 -8.73 14.74 -37.64
CA GLU A 37 -8.47 16.10 -37.12
C GLU A 37 -7.01 16.54 -37.32
N PHE A 38 -6.13 15.61 -37.68
CA PHE A 38 -4.69 15.84 -37.82
C PHE A 38 -4.27 15.87 -39.28
N SER A 39 -3.13 16.52 -39.55
CA SER A 39 -2.45 16.35 -40.83
C SER A 39 -2.03 14.88 -41.03
N PRO A 40 -1.85 14.38 -42.27
CA PRO A 40 -1.44 12.99 -42.50
C PRO A 40 -0.14 12.59 -41.76
N GLU A 41 0.80 13.52 -41.66
CA GLU A 41 2.08 13.32 -40.97
C GLU A 41 1.91 13.27 -39.45
N ASP A 42 1.04 14.13 -38.90
CA ASP A 42 0.75 14.14 -37.46
C ASP A 42 -0.13 12.96 -37.05
N ALA A 43 -1.05 12.52 -37.90
CA ALA A 43 -1.87 11.33 -37.68
C ALA A 43 -1.02 10.05 -37.56
N VAL A 44 0.05 9.94 -38.35
CA VAL A 44 1.03 8.85 -38.27
C VAL A 44 1.79 8.91 -36.94
N LYS A 45 2.30 10.09 -36.56
CA LYS A 45 2.99 10.29 -35.28
C LYS A 45 2.09 9.95 -34.10
N GLU A 46 0.83 10.37 -34.15
CA GLU A 46 -0.15 10.11 -33.09
C GLU A 46 -0.49 8.62 -32.97
N LEU A 47 -0.64 7.91 -34.09
CA LEU A 47 -0.86 6.45 -34.10
C LEU A 47 0.35 5.68 -33.52
N VAL A 48 1.57 6.08 -33.89
CA VAL A 48 2.80 5.50 -33.35
C VAL A 48 2.92 5.79 -31.85
N ALA A 49 2.66 7.02 -31.42
CA ALA A 49 2.70 7.42 -30.01
C ALA A 49 1.65 6.67 -29.17
N ALA A 50 0.41 6.57 -29.66
CA ALA A 50 -0.66 5.82 -29.01
C ALA A 50 -0.32 4.32 -28.93
N SER A 51 0.28 3.76 -29.98
CA SER A 51 0.71 2.36 -29.97
C SER A 51 1.90 2.10 -29.03
N ARG A 52 2.75 3.09 -28.76
CA ARG A 52 3.93 2.92 -27.88
C ARG A 52 3.66 3.26 -26.41
N SER A 53 2.61 4.05 -26.13
CA SER A 53 2.20 4.39 -24.77
C SER A 53 1.47 3.23 -24.06
N GLU A 54 0.98 2.23 -24.81
CA GLU A 54 0.52 0.96 -24.24
C GLU A 54 1.69 0.23 -23.58
N THR A 55 1.65 0.17 -22.24
CA THR A 55 2.82 -0.07 -21.39
C THR A 55 3.05 -1.55 -21.06
N SER A 56 2.25 -2.48 -21.63
CA SER A 56 2.44 -3.91 -21.41
C SER A 56 3.40 -4.48 -22.43
N GLN A 57 4.39 -5.26 -21.97
CA GLN A 57 5.36 -5.94 -22.83
C GLN A 57 4.74 -7.11 -23.61
N ASP A 58 3.52 -7.53 -23.25
CA ASP A 58 2.94 -8.81 -23.66
C ASP A 58 1.60 -8.71 -24.44
N GLU A 59 0.94 -7.55 -24.54
CA GLU A 59 -0.36 -7.45 -25.24
C GLU A 59 -0.50 -6.25 -26.20
N GLY A 60 -0.90 -6.56 -27.45
CA GLY A 60 -1.93 -5.84 -28.21
C GLY A 60 -1.78 -4.35 -28.51
N ALA A 61 -0.60 -3.75 -28.36
CA ALA A 61 -0.37 -2.30 -28.40
C ALA A 61 -0.98 -1.56 -29.61
N PHE A 62 -1.05 -2.21 -30.77
CA PHE A 62 -1.73 -1.69 -31.96
C PHE A 62 -3.26 -1.68 -31.84
N LEU A 63 -3.86 -2.74 -31.30
CA LEU A 63 -5.31 -2.85 -31.16
C LEU A 63 -5.84 -1.80 -30.18
N GLY A 64 -5.14 -1.56 -29.08
CA GLY A 64 -5.47 -0.48 -28.13
C GLY A 64 -5.47 0.90 -28.77
N ALA A 65 -4.41 1.21 -29.53
CA ALA A 65 -4.32 2.46 -30.29
C ALA A 65 -5.45 2.60 -31.32
N LEU A 66 -5.79 1.52 -32.02
CA LEU A 66 -6.89 1.47 -32.98
C LEU A 66 -8.24 1.76 -32.30
N LEU A 67 -8.53 1.11 -31.17
CA LEU A 67 -9.79 1.30 -30.45
C LEU A 67 -9.96 2.76 -29.98
N ARG A 68 -8.88 3.40 -29.48
CA ARG A 68 -8.95 4.80 -29.01
C ARG A 68 -9.06 5.81 -30.15
N LEU A 69 -8.19 5.70 -31.15
CA LEU A 69 -8.05 6.72 -32.20
C LEU A 69 -9.13 6.59 -33.28
N ARG A 70 -9.48 5.36 -33.64
CA ARG A 70 -10.41 5.12 -34.74
C ARG A 70 -11.87 5.12 -34.31
N LEU A 71 -12.18 4.50 -33.18
CA LEU A 71 -13.57 4.39 -32.72
C LEU A 71 -13.99 5.56 -31.81
N GLY A 72 -13.06 6.23 -31.12
CA GLY A 72 -13.36 7.40 -30.31
C GLY A 72 -14.55 7.19 -29.36
N ASP A 73 -15.55 8.06 -29.41
CA ASP A 73 -16.75 7.98 -28.56
C ASP A 73 -17.65 6.76 -28.88
N GLN A 74 -17.54 6.20 -30.09
CA GLN A 74 -18.23 4.96 -30.46
C GLN A 74 -17.68 3.76 -29.69
N PHE A 75 -16.42 3.79 -29.28
CA PHE A 75 -15.83 2.74 -28.44
C PHE A 75 -16.48 2.70 -27.06
N LYS A 76 -16.59 3.86 -26.37
CA LYS A 76 -17.30 3.95 -25.09
C LYS A 76 -18.75 3.49 -25.23
N SER A 77 -19.42 3.84 -26.32
CA SER A 77 -20.78 3.36 -26.62
C SER A 77 -20.85 1.84 -26.81
N HIS A 78 -19.85 1.23 -27.44
CA HIS A 78 -19.76 -0.22 -27.59
C HIS A 78 -19.53 -0.92 -26.25
N VAL A 79 -18.61 -0.40 -25.42
CA VAL A 79 -18.36 -0.91 -24.08
C VAL A 79 -19.61 -0.77 -23.21
N LYS A 80 -20.32 0.36 -23.27
CA LYS A 80 -21.59 0.52 -22.57
C LYS A 80 -22.61 -0.54 -22.96
N LYS A 81 -22.80 -0.80 -24.27
CA LYS A 81 -23.68 -1.88 -24.75
C LYS A 81 -23.25 -3.25 -24.27
N LEU A 82 -21.95 -3.49 -24.06
CA LEU A 82 -21.45 -4.71 -23.44
C LEU A 82 -21.88 -4.75 -21.96
N LEU A 83 -21.63 -3.69 -21.18
CA LEU A 83 -22.03 -3.62 -19.77
C LEU A 83 -23.54 -3.84 -19.59
N ASP A 84 -24.37 -3.22 -20.43
CA ASP A 84 -25.83 -3.38 -20.41
C ASP A 84 -26.25 -4.85 -20.61
N ARG A 85 -25.58 -5.59 -21.52
CA ARG A 85 -25.84 -7.01 -21.74
C ARG A 85 -25.42 -7.87 -20.56
N LEU A 86 -24.28 -7.54 -19.94
CA LEU A 86 -23.74 -8.29 -18.80
C LEU A 86 -24.59 -8.07 -17.54
N ASN A 87 -25.13 -6.87 -17.35
CA ASN A 87 -25.98 -6.50 -16.21
C ASN A 87 -27.26 -7.36 -16.12
N GLY A 88 -27.78 -7.83 -17.25
CA GLY A 88 -28.97 -8.68 -17.30
C GLY A 88 -28.71 -10.18 -17.17
N ARG A 89 -27.45 -10.61 -16.99
CA ARG A 89 -27.07 -12.03 -16.98
C ARG A 89 -26.58 -12.47 -15.61
N GLU A 90 -27.46 -13.13 -14.85
CA GLU A 90 -27.12 -13.75 -13.56
C GLU A 90 -26.02 -14.82 -13.73
N ILE A 91 -25.08 -14.89 -12.79
CA ILE A 91 -24.05 -15.94 -12.76
C ILE A 91 -24.66 -17.27 -12.29
N LEU A 92 -25.40 -17.21 -11.18
CA LEU A 92 -26.10 -18.32 -10.56
C LEU A 92 -27.55 -17.92 -10.36
N SER A 93 -28.48 -18.82 -10.63
CA SER A 93 -29.92 -18.53 -10.51
C SER A 93 -30.28 -18.17 -9.07
N GLY A 94 -30.94 -17.03 -8.89
CA GLY A 94 -31.38 -16.55 -7.56
C GLY A 94 -30.30 -15.85 -6.74
N LYS A 95 -29.12 -15.61 -7.31
CA LYS A 95 -28.10 -14.72 -6.75
C LYS A 95 -28.20 -13.33 -7.38
N SER A 96 -27.80 -12.30 -6.62
CA SER A 96 -27.77 -10.92 -7.11
C SER A 96 -26.61 -10.65 -8.06
N GLU A 97 -25.53 -11.43 -7.97
CA GLU A 97 -24.34 -11.24 -8.79
C GLU A 97 -24.57 -11.66 -10.25
N THR A 98 -24.16 -10.77 -11.14
CA THR A 98 -24.29 -10.85 -12.59
C THR A 98 -22.91 -10.96 -13.25
N LEU A 99 -22.90 -11.27 -14.55
CA LEU A 99 -21.67 -11.22 -15.33
C LEU A 99 -21.06 -9.81 -15.37
N LEU A 100 -21.83 -8.76 -15.09
CA LEU A 100 -21.30 -7.41 -14.96
C LEU A 100 -20.37 -7.31 -13.76
N ASP A 101 -20.75 -7.86 -12.61
CA ASP A 101 -19.94 -7.83 -11.37
C ASP A 101 -18.61 -8.55 -11.58
N ALA A 102 -18.67 -9.74 -12.19
CA ALA A 102 -17.46 -10.49 -12.55
C ALA A 102 -16.56 -9.70 -13.51
N PHE A 103 -17.15 -9.09 -14.54
CA PHE A 103 -16.40 -8.28 -15.48
C PHE A 103 -15.82 -7.02 -14.82
N ALA A 104 -16.54 -6.41 -13.87
CA ALA A 104 -16.10 -5.22 -13.15
C ALA A 104 -14.85 -5.52 -12.30
N TYR A 105 -14.80 -6.62 -11.56
CA TYR A 105 -13.59 -7.03 -10.83
C TYR A 105 -12.38 -7.22 -11.77
N ILE A 106 -12.59 -7.90 -12.90
CA ILE A 106 -11.54 -8.14 -13.90
C ILE A 106 -11.06 -6.82 -14.52
N ALA A 107 -12.00 -5.95 -14.89
CA ALA A 107 -11.73 -4.65 -15.48
C ALA A 107 -11.00 -3.72 -14.50
N ALA A 108 -11.40 -3.68 -13.23
CA ALA A 108 -10.77 -2.88 -12.20
C ALA A 108 -9.27 -3.18 -12.10
N MET A 109 -8.91 -4.46 -11.96
CA MET A 109 -7.51 -4.89 -11.85
C MET A 109 -6.72 -4.66 -13.15
N HIS A 110 -7.32 -4.91 -14.31
CA HIS A 110 -6.62 -4.72 -15.58
C HIS A 110 -6.43 -3.23 -15.93
N ALA A 111 -7.41 -2.37 -15.64
CA ALA A 111 -7.31 -0.93 -15.86
C ALA A 111 -6.15 -0.29 -15.08
N GLU A 112 -5.92 -0.75 -13.84
CA GLU A 112 -4.81 -0.30 -12.99
C GLU A 112 -3.46 -0.97 -13.31
N ASN A 113 -3.41 -1.79 -14.38
CA ASN A 113 -2.25 -2.58 -14.78
C ASN A 113 -1.73 -3.47 -13.64
N LYS A 114 -2.64 -4.17 -12.97
CA LYS A 114 -2.36 -5.10 -11.88
C LYS A 114 -2.75 -6.54 -12.28
N PRO A 115 -2.00 -7.21 -13.18
CA PRO A 115 -2.37 -8.50 -13.77
C PRO A 115 -2.07 -9.69 -12.84
N PHE A 116 -2.57 -9.64 -11.60
CA PHE A 116 -2.41 -10.71 -10.61
C PHE A 116 -3.74 -11.16 -9.99
N LEU A 117 -4.87 -10.79 -10.60
CA LEU A 117 -6.17 -11.34 -10.24
C LEU A 117 -6.23 -12.82 -10.63
N SER A 118 -6.17 -13.69 -9.62
CA SER A 118 -6.27 -15.13 -9.84
C SER A 118 -7.73 -15.59 -9.92
N LYS A 119 -7.97 -16.72 -10.61
CA LYS A 119 -9.27 -17.40 -10.63
C LYS A 119 -9.80 -17.68 -9.23
N LEU A 120 -8.92 -18.09 -8.31
CA LEU A 120 -9.30 -18.45 -6.93
C LEU A 120 -9.90 -17.23 -6.19
N VAL A 121 -9.22 -16.08 -6.24
CA VAL A 121 -9.69 -14.85 -5.60
C VAL A 121 -10.98 -14.36 -6.26
N LEU A 122 -11.04 -14.36 -7.60
CA LEU A 122 -12.24 -13.94 -8.33
C LEU A 122 -13.46 -14.82 -8.00
N ALA A 123 -13.29 -16.14 -7.92
CA ALA A 123 -14.38 -17.06 -7.57
C ALA A 123 -14.96 -16.73 -6.19
N HIS A 124 -14.10 -16.53 -5.20
CA HIS A 124 -14.54 -16.24 -3.83
C HIS A 124 -15.14 -14.84 -3.68
N ALA A 125 -14.59 -13.83 -4.37
CA ALA A 125 -15.17 -12.50 -4.37
C ALA A 125 -16.60 -12.49 -4.95
N LEU A 126 -16.86 -13.35 -5.94
CA LEU A 126 -18.20 -13.55 -6.53
C LEU A 126 -19.09 -14.54 -5.73
N GLY A 127 -18.55 -15.14 -4.66
CA GLY A 127 -19.23 -16.20 -3.91
C GLY A 127 -19.56 -17.43 -4.77
N VAL A 128 -18.78 -17.71 -5.80
CA VAL A 128 -18.94 -18.85 -6.71
C VAL A 128 -17.94 -19.94 -6.36
N GLU A 129 -18.36 -21.20 -6.41
CA GLU A 129 -17.46 -22.33 -6.23
C GLU A 129 -16.34 -22.31 -7.28
N PRO A 130 -15.05 -22.49 -6.91
CA PRO A 130 -13.94 -22.40 -7.87
C PRO A 130 -14.09 -23.29 -9.11
N ARG A 131 -14.73 -24.46 -8.96
CA ARG A 131 -15.03 -25.39 -10.06
C ARG A 131 -16.08 -24.85 -11.05
N GLU A 132 -16.98 -23.98 -10.61
CA GLU A 132 -18.06 -23.42 -11.43
C GLU A 132 -17.65 -22.14 -12.15
N LEU A 133 -16.61 -21.44 -11.67
CA LEU A 133 -16.10 -20.19 -12.24
C LEU A 133 -15.89 -20.28 -13.75
N ARG A 134 -15.26 -21.37 -14.23
CA ARG A 134 -15.00 -21.54 -15.67
C ARG A 134 -16.30 -21.54 -16.48
N THR A 135 -17.28 -22.34 -16.08
CA THR A 135 -18.51 -22.56 -16.85
C THR A 135 -19.54 -21.46 -16.68
N LYS A 136 -19.60 -20.83 -15.51
CA LYS A 136 -20.64 -19.85 -15.14
C LYS A 136 -20.19 -18.41 -15.36
N VAL A 137 -18.88 -18.15 -15.36
CA VAL A 137 -18.33 -16.79 -15.45
C VAL A 137 -17.40 -16.65 -16.65
N LEU A 138 -16.28 -17.36 -16.67
CA LEU A 138 -15.20 -17.11 -17.64
C LEU A 138 -15.61 -17.46 -19.07
N TRP A 139 -16.32 -18.57 -19.28
CA TRP A 139 -16.79 -18.95 -20.61
C TRP A 139 -17.80 -17.95 -21.18
N PRO A 140 -18.89 -17.59 -20.46
CA PRO A 140 -19.81 -16.54 -20.92
C PRO A 140 -19.13 -15.19 -21.20
N LEU A 141 -18.17 -14.77 -20.36
CA LEU A 141 -17.41 -13.55 -20.60
C LEU A 141 -16.49 -13.67 -21.83
N GLY A 142 -15.93 -14.85 -22.08
CA GLY A 142 -15.12 -15.14 -23.25
C GLY A 142 -15.90 -15.05 -24.56
N GLU A 143 -17.17 -15.49 -24.56
CA GLU A 143 -18.12 -15.41 -25.70
C GLU A 143 -18.47 -13.95 -26.05
N GLU A 144 -18.60 -13.09 -25.04
CA GLU A 144 -18.83 -11.65 -25.23
C GLU A 144 -17.56 -10.86 -25.56
N ALA A 145 -16.43 -11.55 -25.76
CA ALA A 145 -15.11 -10.98 -25.96
C ALA A 145 -14.66 -10.04 -24.82
N ALA A 146 -15.16 -10.27 -23.60
CA ALA A 146 -14.95 -9.41 -22.45
C ALA A 146 -13.71 -9.81 -21.63
N ALA A 147 -13.47 -11.11 -21.45
CA ALA A 147 -12.37 -11.63 -20.63
C ALA A 147 -11.44 -12.58 -21.40
N ASP A 148 -10.19 -12.67 -20.94
CA ASP A 148 -9.18 -13.63 -21.35
C ASP A 148 -8.49 -14.26 -20.11
N VAL A 149 -7.78 -15.36 -20.33
CA VAL A 149 -7.13 -16.15 -19.28
C VAL A 149 -5.74 -16.58 -19.72
N ALA A 150 -4.69 -16.22 -18.96
CA ALA A 150 -3.37 -16.83 -19.07
C ALA A 150 -3.02 -17.57 -17.78
N GLY A 151 -2.92 -18.89 -17.88
CA GLY A 151 -2.68 -19.75 -16.72
C GLY A 151 -3.79 -19.57 -15.67
N GLU A 152 -3.40 -19.12 -14.48
CA GLU A 152 -4.32 -18.87 -13.35
C GLU A 152 -4.81 -17.43 -13.23
N MET A 153 -4.32 -16.53 -14.09
CA MET A 153 -4.70 -15.12 -14.05
C MET A 153 -5.87 -14.84 -15.00
N VAL A 154 -6.72 -13.91 -14.57
CA VAL A 154 -7.89 -13.43 -15.33
C VAL A 154 -7.73 -11.95 -15.61
N PHE A 155 -7.96 -11.57 -16.86
CA PHE A 155 -7.87 -10.19 -17.33
C PHE A 155 -8.91 -9.94 -18.40
N THR A 156 -9.19 -8.68 -18.72
CA THR A 156 -10.00 -8.39 -19.91
C THR A 156 -9.19 -8.69 -21.16
N ARG A 157 -9.84 -8.93 -22.31
CA ARG A 157 -9.12 -9.15 -23.58
C ARG A 157 -8.20 -8.00 -24.01
N HIS A 158 -8.45 -6.80 -23.50
CA HIS A 158 -7.60 -5.64 -23.74
C HIS A 158 -7.77 -4.59 -22.64
N ARG A 159 -6.66 -3.99 -22.20
CA ARG A 159 -6.65 -2.95 -21.16
C ARG A 159 -7.55 -1.76 -21.48
N ALA A 160 -7.53 -1.26 -22.72
CA ALA A 160 -8.43 -0.20 -23.17
C ALA A 160 -9.93 -0.49 -22.93
N ILE A 161 -10.38 -1.76 -23.01
CA ILE A 161 -11.76 -2.12 -22.68
C ILE A 161 -11.99 -2.00 -21.17
N ALA A 162 -11.03 -2.46 -20.37
CA ALA A 162 -11.09 -2.36 -18.91
C ALA A 162 -11.14 -0.90 -18.44
N GLU A 163 -10.28 -0.04 -18.98
CA GLU A 163 -10.27 1.39 -18.67
C GLU A 163 -11.58 2.07 -19.04
N ALA A 164 -12.11 1.80 -20.24
CA ALA A 164 -13.39 2.37 -20.67
C ALA A 164 -14.55 1.86 -19.83
N ALA A 165 -14.54 0.59 -19.43
CA ALA A 165 -15.56 0.02 -18.55
C ALA A 165 -15.52 0.68 -17.17
N LEU A 166 -14.33 0.79 -16.56
CA LEU A 166 -14.15 1.40 -15.26
C LEU A 166 -14.51 2.90 -15.28
N ASP A 167 -14.16 3.62 -16.35
CA ASP A 167 -14.55 5.01 -16.57
C ASP A 167 -16.08 5.17 -16.66
N ILE A 168 -16.77 4.27 -17.36
CA ILE A 168 -18.24 4.28 -17.40
C ILE A 168 -18.82 4.02 -16.01
N LEU A 169 -18.34 2.99 -15.30
CA LEU A 169 -18.81 2.64 -13.95
C LEU A 169 -18.59 3.79 -12.95
N LYS A 170 -17.43 4.47 -12.99
CA LYS A 170 -17.14 5.63 -12.12
C LYS A 170 -18.03 6.85 -12.40
N ASN A 171 -18.46 7.05 -13.64
CA ASN A 171 -19.18 8.26 -14.05
C ASN A 171 -20.68 8.03 -14.26
N THR A 172 -21.23 6.90 -13.83
CA THR A 172 -22.65 6.61 -13.95
C THR A 172 -23.21 5.99 -12.69
N THR A 173 -24.45 6.34 -12.34
CA THR A 173 -25.20 5.71 -11.25
C THR A 173 -26.18 4.65 -11.76
N TYR A 174 -26.13 4.33 -13.06
CA TYR A 174 -27.03 3.37 -13.69
C TYR A 174 -26.77 1.94 -13.24
N TYR A 175 -25.51 1.59 -12.99
CA TYR A 175 -25.13 0.28 -12.48
C TYR A 175 -24.95 0.35 -10.96
N PRO A 176 -25.40 -0.66 -10.20
CA PRO A 176 -25.27 -0.71 -8.75
C PRO A 176 -23.87 -1.18 -8.30
N ILE A 177 -22.82 -0.68 -8.96
CA ILE A 177 -21.42 -1.06 -8.69
C ILE A 177 -20.67 0.17 -8.23
N GLU A 178 -20.15 0.12 -7.01
CA GLU A 178 -19.24 1.11 -6.46
C GLU A 178 -17.79 0.72 -6.79
N PRO A 179 -17.09 1.45 -7.69
CA PRO A 179 -15.78 1.01 -8.19
C PRO A 179 -14.70 0.83 -7.13
N ASP A 180 -14.76 1.61 -6.04
CA ASP A 180 -13.84 1.52 -4.92
C ASP A 180 -14.01 0.20 -4.16
N GLU A 181 -15.27 -0.24 -3.98
CA GLU A 181 -15.58 -1.47 -3.24
C GLU A 181 -15.08 -2.72 -3.97
N LEU A 182 -14.96 -2.67 -5.32
CA LEU A 182 -14.36 -3.76 -6.09
C LEU A 182 -12.94 -4.11 -5.59
N TYR A 183 -12.12 -3.10 -5.28
CA TYR A 183 -10.76 -3.33 -4.79
C TYR A 183 -10.76 -3.78 -3.33
N VAL A 184 -11.65 -3.22 -2.51
CA VAL A 184 -11.83 -3.57 -1.10
C VAL A 184 -12.18 -5.04 -0.95
N ASP A 185 -13.14 -5.52 -1.74
CA ASP A 185 -13.59 -6.91 -1.76
C ASP A 185 -12.47 -7.85 -2.18
N LEU A 186 -11.73 -7.52 -3.25
CA LEU A 186 -10.66 -8.36 -3.76
C LEU A 186 -9.50 -8.50 -2.76
N VAL A 187 -9.09 -7.38 -2.14
CA VAL A 187 -8.03 -7.37 -1.12
C VAL A 187 -8.46 -8.14 0.12
N GLY A 188 -9.68 -7.91 0.61
CA GLY A 188 -10.23 -8.64 1.76
C GLY A 188 -10.32 -10.14 1.47
N THR A 189 -10.86 -10.52 0.32
CA THR A 189 -10.99 -11.92 -0.11
C THR A 189 -9.64 -12.62 -0.19
N ALA A 190 -8.62 -11.97 -0.77
CA ALA A 190 -7.28 -12.54 -0.86
C ALA A 190 -6.69 -12.83 0.53
N GLU A 191 -6.85 -11.91 1.48
CA GLU A 191 -6.35 -12.08 2.84
C GLU A 191 -7.14 -13.14 3.62
N GLU A 192 -8.47 -13.18 3.49
CA GLU A 192 -9.31 -14.19 4.12
C GLU A 192 -8.95 -15.61 3.68
N LEU A 193 -8.71 -15.80 2.38
CA LEU A 193 -8.30 -17.10 1.84
C LEU A 193 -6.91 -17.49 2.34
N HIS A 194 -5.98 -16.54 2.40
CA HIS A 194 -4.67 -16.79 3.00
C HIS A 194 -4.79 -17.23 4.46
N GLY A 195 -5.64 -16.57 5.26
CA GLY A 195 -5.92 -16.95 6.65
C GLY A 195 -6.50 -18.37 6.80
N LYS A 196 -7.19 -18.87 5.77
CA LYS A 196 -7.69 -20.25 5.69
C LYS A 196 -6.63 -21.28 5.24
N GLY A 197 -5.40 -20.83 4.97
CA GLY A 197 -4.29 -21.69 4.54
C GLY A 197 -4.18 -21.87 3.02
N GLU A 198 -4.96 -21.13 2.23
CA GLU A 198 -4.87 -21.19 0.77
C GLU A 198 -3.61 -20.48 0.25
N PHE A 199 -3.05 -21.02 -0.83
CA PHE A 199 -1.93 -20.38 -1.52
C PHE A 199 -2.41 -19.25 -2.42
N ILE A 200 -2.11 -18.01 -2.05
CA ILE A 200 -2.48 -16.82 -2.81
C ILE A 200 -1.31 -16.33 -3.65
N ILE A 201 -1.52 -16.32 -4.96
CA ILE A 201 -0.52 -15.82 -5.90
C ILE A 201 -0.34 -14.32 -5.67
N ALA A 202 0.93 -13.91 -5.53
CA ALA A 202 1.32 -12.52 -5.32
C ALA A 202 0.63 -11.85 -4.12
N LEU A 203 0.45 -12.59 -3.01
CA LEU A 203 -0.13 -12.09 -1.75
C LEU A 203 0.44 -10.73 -1.30
N GLU A 204 1.76 -10.55 -1.44
CA GLU A 204 2.42 -9.27 -1.14
C GLU A 204 1.84 -8.10 -1.97
N LYS A 205 1.52 -8.32 -3.25
CA LYS A 205 0.96 -7.28 -4.12
C LYS A 205 -0.46 -6.89 -3.69
N TRP A 206 -1.24 -7.83 -3.14
CA TRP A 206 -2.54 -7.53 -2.54
C TRP A 206 -2.38 -6.66 -1.29
N ARG A 207 -1.50 -7.06 -0.37
CA ARG A 207 -1.25 -6.35 0.90
C ARG A 207 -0.68 -4.94 0.71
N TYR A 208 0.05 -4.69 -0.38
CA TYR A 208 0.62 -3.37 -0.70
C TYR A 208 -0.17 -2.60 -1.78
N LEU A 209 -1.36 -3.06 -2.18
CA LEU A 209 -2.15 -2.38 -3.20
C LEU A 209 -2.59 -0.97 -2.76
N SER A 210 -2.76 -0.74 -1.45
CA SER A 210 -3.03 0.59 -0.89
C SER A 210 -1.95 1.61 -1.25
N ASP A 211 -0.68 1.21 -1.34
CA ASP A 211 0.42 2.13 -1.64
C ASP A 211 0.30 2.69 -3.05
N HIS A 212 -0.07 1.85 -4.03
CA HIS A 212 -0.32 2.27 -5.41
C HIS A 212 -1.40 3.36 -5.49
N PHE A 213 -2.54 3.15 -4.84
CA PHE A 213 -3.63 4.14 -4.85
C PHE A 213 -3.27 5.41 -4.09
N PHE A 214 -2.53 5.29 -2.98
CA PHE A 214 -2.08 6.46 -2.23
C PHE A 214 -1.13 7.34 -3.06
N GLU A 215 -0.17 6.72 -3.75
CA GLU A 215 0.80 7.41 -4.61
C GLU A 215 0.14 8.06 -5.84
N LYS A 216 -0.95 7.47 -6.34
CA LYS A 216 -1.78 8.02 -7.42
C LYS A 216 -2.67 9.20 -6.98
N GLY A 217 -2.74 9.49 -5.69
CA GLY A 217 -3.58 10.54 -5.11
C GLY A 217 -4.99 10.08 -4.71
N GLU A 218 -5.30 8.80 -4.86
CA GLU A 218 -6.57 8.19 -4.44
C GLU A 218 -6.49 7.78 -2.95
N GLN A 219 -6.22 8.76 -2.06
CA GLN A 219 -5.93 8.52 -0.65
C GLN A 219 -7.09 7.83 0.11
N THR A 220 -8.34 8.21 -0.18
CA THR A 220 -9.52 7.61 0.44
C THR A 220 -9.62 6.11 0.14
N LEU A 221 -9.43 5.71 -1.11
CA LEU A 221 -9.44 4.31 -1.52
C LEU A 221 -8.29 3.56 -0.84
N ALA A 222 -7.07 4.12 -0.85
CA ALA A 222 -5.92 3.51 -0.18
C ALA A 222 -6.19 3.21 1.31
N ILE A 223 -6.81 4.15 2.03
CA ILE A 223 -7.21 3.97 3.44
C ILE A 223 -8.27 2.87 3.56
N LYS A 224 -9.30 2.85 2.70
CA LYS A 224 -10.31 1.78 2.70
C LYS A 224 -9.69 0.39 2.50
N LEU A 225 -8.71 0.26 1.60
CA LEU A 225 -8.02 -1.01 1.36
C LEU A 225 -7.24 -1.47 2.59
N ALA A 226 -6.49 -0.57 3.23
CA ALA A 226 -5.76 -0.90 4.45
C ALA A 226 -6.69 -1.21 5.63
N ASP A 227 -7.82 -0.51 5.75
CA ASP A 227 -8.85 -0.78 6.76
C ASP A 227 -9.49 -2.16 6.56
N SER A 228 -9.76 -2.56 5.31
CA SER A 228 -10.25 -3.90 4.97
C SER A 228 -9.32 -5.00 5.49
N LEU A 229 -8.01 -4.85 5.29
CA LEU A 229 -7.03 -5.81 5.81
C LEU A 229 -7.03 -5.88 7.35
N VAL A 230 -7.15 -4.75 8.04
CA VAL A 230 -7.27 -4.71 9.51
C VAL A 230 -8.57 -5.37 9.98
N ARG A 231 -9.67 -5.27 9.23
CA ARG A 231 -10.93 -5.96 9.57
C ARG A 231 -10.82 -7.47 9.42
N VAL A 232 -10.12 -7.94 8.38
CA VAL A 232 -9.90 -9.38 8.14
C VAL A 232 -8.98 -9.98 9.21
N ASP A 233 -7.86 -9.32 9.54
CA ASP A 233 -6.96 -9.73 10.61
C ASP A 233 -6.64 -8.55 11.54
N SER A 234 -7.48 -8.39 12.55
CA SER A 234 -7.40 -7.31 13.53
C SER A 234 -6.20 -7.39 14.47
N THR A 235 -5.51 -8.54 14.53
CA THR A 235 -4.34 -8.76 15.39
C THR A 235 -3.01 -8.50 14.68
N ASN A 236 -3.04 -8.35 13.35
CA ASN A 236 -1.85 -8.14 12.55
C ASN A 236 -1.28 -6.74 12.73
N SER A 237 -0.13 -6.62 13.40
CA SER A 237 0.51 -5.33 13.59
C SER A 237 0.88 -4.62 12.28
N HIS A 238 1.27 -5.37 11.24
CA HIS A 238 1.71 -4.75 9.99
C HIS A 238 0.57 -4.01 9.29
N PHE A 239 -0.65 -4.56 9.32
CA PHE A 239 -1.81 -3.89 8.74
C PHE A 239 -2.18 -2.62 9.52
N ARG A 240 -2.14 -2.67 10.85
CA ARG A 240 -2.39 -1.49 11.69
C ARG A 240 -1.35 -0.40 11.50
N VAL A 241 -0.06 -0.76 11.49
CA VAL A 241 1.03 0.18 11.19
C VAL A 241 0.82 0.82 9.82
N LYS A 242 0.50 0.03 8.78
CA LYS A 242 0.23 0.56 7.45
C LYS A 242 -0.96 1.52 7.45
N LEU A 243 -2.08 1.15 8.04
CA LEU A 243 -3.29 1.98 8.11
C LEU A 243 -3.02 3.29 8.84
N SER A 244 -2.34 3.25 9.99
CA SER A 244 -1.90 4.44 10.72
C SER A 244 -1.01 5.35 9.86
N GLN A 245 0.00 4.79 9.18
CA GLN A 245 0.88 5.55 8.30
C GLN A 245 0.11 6.28 7.18
N LEU A 246 -0.89 5.61 6.58
CA LEU A 246 -1.74 6.22 5.55
C LEU A 246 -2.57 7.38 6.13
N PHE A 247 -3.19 7.20 7.31
CA PHE A 247 -3.90 8.28 7.99
C PHE A 247 -3.00 9.49 8.31
N ARG A 248 -1.79 9.26 8.86
CA ARG A 248 -0.85 10.37 9.14
C ARG A 248 -0.43 11.09 7.86
N ARG A 249 -0.10 10.35 6.81
CA ARG A 249 0.29 10.94 5.51
C ARG A 249 -0.86 11.68 4.83
N ALA A 250 -2.11 11.31 5.11
CA ALA A 250 -3.31 12.01 4.66
C ALA A 250 -3.70 13.21 5.55
N GLY A 251 -2.90 13.55 6.58
CA GLY A 251 -3.20 14.66 7.48
C GLY A 251 -4.34 14.37 8.46
N GLN A 252 -4.57 13.10 8.81
CA GLN A 252 -5.60 12.65 9.74
C GLN A 252 -4.97 11.96 10.98
N PRO A 253 -4.17 12.68 11.78
CA PRO A 253 -3.41 12.09 12.87
C PRO A 253 -4.29 11.49 13.99
N GLU A 254 -5.49 12.03 14.23
CA GLU A 254 -6.41 11.49 15.23
C GLU A 254 -6.96 10.12 14.82
N GLN A 255 -7.21 9.90 13.52
CA GLN A 255 -7.61 8.59 13.00
C GLN A 255 -6.45 7.60 13.10
N SER A 256 -5.22 8.05 12.84
CA SER A 256 -4.02 7.23 13.05
C SER A 256 -3.92 6.75 14.51
N LEU A 257 -4.23 7.59 15.49
CA LEU A 257 -4.22 7.18 16.90
C LEU A 257 -5.31 6.15 17.23
N ARG A 258 -6.52 6.32 16.68
CA ARG A 258 -7.62 5.38 16.89
C ARG A 258 -7.25 3.96 16.47
N VAL A 259 -6.52 3.80 15.36
CA VAL A 259 -6.04 2.49 14.87
C VAL A 259 -5.26 1.73 15.96
N PHE A 260 -4.47 2.41 16.76
CA PHE A 260 -3.71 1.77 17.84
C PHE A 260 -4.50 1.67 19.15
N ARG A 261 -5.30 2.68 19.47
CA ARG A 261 -6.12 2.68 20.70
C ARG A 261 -7.19 1.60 20.70
N GLU A 262 -7.74 1.29 19.53
CA GLU A 262 -8.75 0.23 19.32
C GLU A 262 -8.12 -1.14 19.01
N ALA A 263 -6.80 -1.26 19.06
CA ALA A 263 -6.14 -2.52 18.76
C ALA A 263 -6.36 -3.55 19.88
N PRO A 264 -6.69 -4.81 19.55
CA PRO A 264 -6.46 -5.90 20.48
C PRO A 264 -4.95 -6.02 20.75
N ARG A 265 -4.57 -6.79 21.77
CA ARG A 265 -3.16 -7.06 22.04
C ARG A 265 -2.48 -7.56 20.74
N PRO A 266 -1.47 -6.84 20.23
CA PRO A 266 -0.85 -7.15 18.95
C PRO A 266 0.05 -8.39 19.06
N ASP A 267 0.48 -8.89 17.91
CA ASP A 267 1.62 -9.80 17.82
C ASP A 267 2.93 -9.13 18.30
N ASN A 268 3.99 -9.93 18.43
CA ASN A 268 5.31 -9.53 18.96
C ASN A 268 6.06 -8.54 18.04
N SER A 269 5.57 -7.30 17.94
CA SER A 269 5.99 -6.31 16.93
C SER A 269 6.49 -5.01 17.54
N ARG A 270 7.81 -4.80 17.51
CA ARG A 270 8.42 -3.51 17.91
C ARG A 270 8.01 -2.34 17.00
N PRO A 271 7.93 -2.49 15.66
CA PRO A 271 7.49 -1.41 14.78
C PRO A 271 6.08 -0.90 15.07
N PHE A 272 5.20 -1.75 15.61
CA PHE A 272 3.85 -1.34 16.04
C PHE A 272 3.91 -0.23 17.08
N PHE A 273 4.66 -0.47 18.17
CA PHE A 273 4.77 0.50 19.26
C PHE A 273 5.49 1.77 18.84
N HIS A 274 6.51 1.67 17.98
CA HIS A 274 7.21 2.86 17.47
C HIS A 274 6.33 3.72 16.54
N GLU A 275 5.54 3.12 15.64
CA GLU A 275 4.62 3.90 14.82
C GLU A 275 3.53 4.53 15.68
N TRP A 276 3.06 3.83 16.72
CA TRP A 276 2.14 4.43 17.68
C TRP A 276 2.78 5.59 18.44
N ALA A 277 4.01 5.43 18.92
CA ALA A 277 4.77 6.51 19.57
C ALA A 277 4.87 7.74 18.66
N THR A 278 5.14 7.51 17.37
CA THR A 278 5.18 8.56 16.33
C THR A 278 3.82 9.25 16.15
N ALA A 279 2.73 8.49 16.13
CA ALA A 279 1.38 9.02 16.01
C ALA A 279 0.99 9.87 17.23
N GLU A 280 1.34 9.44 18.45
CA GLU A 280 1.11 10.22 19.69
C GLU A 280 1.94 11.51 19.69
N GLY A 281 3.18 11.43 19.21
CA GLY A 281 4.09 12.58 19.15
C GLY A 281 3.63 13.65 18.17
N ASN A 282 3.02 13.25 17.05
CA ASN A 282 2.40 14.17 16.09
C ASN A 282 1.25 14.99 16.71
N GLU A 283 0.57 14.46 17.72
CA GLU A 283 -0.52 15.12 18.45
C GLU A 283 -0.04 15.85 19.71
N GLY A 284 1.28 15.89 19.96
CA GLY A 284 1.88 16.54 21.12
C GLY A 284 1.88 15.70 22.41
N ASN A 285 1.50 14.42 22.35
CA ASN A 285 1.50 13.52 23.51
C ASN A 285 2.90 12.93 23.75
N HIS A 286 3.86 13.80 24.05
CA HIS A 286 5.27 13.44 24.09
C HIS A 286 5.63 12.47 25.23
N ALA A 287 4.94 12.52 26.37
CA ALA A 287 5.18 11.56 27.45
C ALA A 287 4.71 10.15 27.06
N LEU A 288 3.59 10.03 26.35
CA LEU A 288 3.18 8.76 25.72
C LEU A 288 4.19 8.28 24.67
N THR A 289 4.74 9.17 23.85
CA THR A 289 5.78 8.79 22.87
C THR A 289 7.01 8.19 23.55
N VAL A 290 7.55 8.84 24.60
CA VAL A 290 8.72 8.33 25.34
C VAL A 290 8.42 6.95 25.94
N TRP A 291 7.22 6.75 26.51
CA TRP A 291 6.84 5.45 27.06
C TRP A 291 6.69 4.37 25.98
N LEU A 292 6.01 4.66 24.87
CA LEU A 292 5.81 3.72 23.77
C LEU A 292 7.12 3.34 23.07
N ASP A 293 8.04 4.28 22.85
CA ASP A 293 9.37 3.97 22.31
C ASP A 293 10.21 3.16 23.30
N ALA A 294 10.05 3.39 24.62
CA ALA A 294 10.66 2.54 25.63
C ALA A 294 10.11 1.11 25.59
N VAL A 295 8.79 0.95 25.42
CA VAL A 295 8.17 -0.36 25.18
C VAL A 295 8.74 -0.99 23.91
N ALA A 296 8.81 -0.24 22.80
CA ALA A 296 9.38 -0.74 21.54
C ALA A 296 10.83 -1.24 21.67
N LEU A 297 11.60 -0.73 22.63
CA LEU A 297 12.98 -1.14 22.95
C LEU A 297 13.08 -2.26 24.00
N ALA A 298 12.04 -2.50 24.80
CA ALA A 298 12.06 -3.41 25.94
C ALA A 298 12.05 -4.90 25.55
N ASP A 299 12.49 -5.77 26.44
CA ASP A 299 12.61 -7.22 26.19
C ASP A 299 11.24 -7.90 25.98
N ASP A 300 10.23 -7.53 26.76
CA ASP A 300 8.91 -8.21 26.78
C ASP A 300 8.06 -7.94 25.52
N THR A 301 8.48 -6.99 24.69
CA THR A 301 7.75 -6.58 23.47
C THR A 301 7.85 -7.60 22.35
N ALA A 302 8.98 -8.29 22.25
CA ALA A 302 9.17 -9.31 21.22
C ALA A 302 10.22 -10.33 21.64
N GLN A 303 10.01 -11.59 21.25
CA GLN A 303 10.93 -12.70 21.54
C GLN A 303 12.38 -12.44 21.07
N ARG A 304 12.55 -11.64 20.02
CA ARG A 304 13.87 -11.29 19.50
C ARG A 304 14.33 -9.95 20.09
N PRO A 305 15.63 -9.83 20.44
CA PRO A 305 16.24 -8.53 20.75
C PRO A 305 16.02 -7.52 19.62
N PRO A 306 16.01 -6.21 19.91
CA PRO A 306 15.89 -5.19 18.87
C PRO A 306 17.05 -5.31 17.86
N SER A 307 16.75 -5.04 16.58
CA SER A 307 17.79 -4.91 15.56
C SER A 307 18.45 -3.53 15.63
N ASN A 308 19.62 -3.35 14.99
CA ASN A 308 20.26 -2.02 14.89
C ASN A 308 19.32 -0.98 14.28
N ARG A 309 18.52 -1.39 13.28
CA ARG A 309 17.56 -0.50 12.61
C ARG A 309 16.43 -0.10 13.56
N ASP A 310 15.80 -1.07 14.22
CA ASP A 310 14.69 -0.80 15.14
C ASP A 310 15.16 0.05 16.32
N ALA A 311 16.32 -0.29 16.91
CA ALA A 311 16.90 0.45 18.00
C ALA A 311 17.23 1.90 17.60
N ALA A 312 17.83 2.12 16.43
CA ALA A 312 18.12 3.47 15.94
C ALA A 312 16.86 4.30 15.73
N MET A 313 15.80 3.72 15.14
CA MET A 313 14.52 4.41 14.93
C MET A 313 13.85 4.77 16.26
N CYS A 314 13.73 3.81 17.18
CA CYS A 314 13.10 4.04 18.49
C CYS A 314 13.90 5.04 19.33
N LEU A 315 15.24 4.97 19.35
CA LEU A 315 16.07 5.94 20.08
C LEU A 315 15.98 7.35 19.47
N ALA A 316 15.84 7.47 18.15
CA ALA A 316 15.62 8.77 17.51
C ALA A 316 14.27 9.38 17.90
N GLY A 317 13.18 8.59 17.90
CA GLY A 317 11.85 9.01 18.35
C GLY A 317 11.84 9.38 19.85
N PHE A 318 12.41 8.50 20.68
CA PHE A 318 12.54 8.67 22.12
C PHE A 318 13.28 9.96 22.48
N GLY A 319 14.42 10.21 21.84
CA GLY A 319 15.23 11.40 22.10
C GLY A 319 14.52 12.69 21.71
N LEU A 320 13.78 12.67 20.60
CA LEU A 320 12.98 13.79 20.15
C LEU A 320 11.89 14.12 21.17
N ALA A 321 11.09 13.13 21.59
CA ALA A 321 10.03 13.35 22.56
C ALA A 321 10.56 13.79 23.94
N CYS A 322 11.71 13.26 24.37
CA CYS A 322 12.43 13.74 25.55
C CYS A 322 12.83 15.22 25.43
N ARG A 323 13.30 15.67 24.27
CA ARG A 323 13.61 17.09 24.05
C ARG A 323 12.36 17.96 24.20
N GLU A 324 11.25 17.58 23.55
CA GLU A 324 10.00 18.35 23.64
C GLU A 324 9.47 18.41 25.09
N LEU A 325 9.57 17.32 25.85
CA LEU A 325 9.23 17.33 27.28
C LEU A 325 10.16 18.21 28.13
N PHE A 326 11.45 18.26 27.80
CA PHE A 326 12.37 19.18 28.46
C PHE A 326 12.01 20.64 28.15
N GLU A 327 11.70 20.98 26.90
CA GLU A 327 11.28 22.32 26.52
C GLU A 327 9.99 22.76 27.22
N GLY A 328 9.02 21.84 27.35
CA GLY A 328 7.74 22.12 28.02
C GLY A 328 7.83 22.22 29.55
N TYR A 329 8.72 21.46 30.20
CA TYR A 329 8.69 21.27 31.65
C TYR A 329 10.01 21.55 32.38
N ASN A 330 11.11 21.76 31.66
CA ASN A 330 12.45 22.02 32.18
C ASN A 330 12.93 20.99 33.22
N LYS A 331 12.56 19.71 33.05
CA LYS A 331 12.99 18.61 33.93
C LYS A 331 14.26 17.95 33.38
N PRO A 332 15.40 18.01 34.10
CA PRO A 332 16.69 17.52 33.58
C PRO A 332 16.69 16.06 33.12
N VAL A 333 15.88 15.19 33.76
CA VAL A 333 15.76 13.78 33.40
C VAL A 333 15.42 13.55 31.93
N PHE A 334 14.63 14.44 31.32
CA PHE A 334 14.29 14.32 29.90
C PHE A 334 15.44 14.75 28.99
N MET A 335 16.19 15.80 29.35
CA MET A 335 17.40 16.15 28.59
C MET A 335 18.50 15.08 28.73
N GLU A 336 18.60 14.45 29.91
CA GLU A 336 19.44 13.29 30.12
C GLU A 336 19.03 12.09 29.26
N GLY A 337 17.73 11.83 29.14
CA GLY A 337 17.16 10.83 28.23
C GLY A 337 17.47 11.13 26.76
N CYS A 338 17.31 12.38 26.33
CA CYS A 338 17.64 12.86 24.98
C CYS A 338 19.13 12.61 24.65
N GLY A 339 20.03 13.04 25.54
CA GLY A 339 21.47 12.83 25.38
C GLY A 339 21.86 11.35 25.37
N ALA A 340 21.25 10.55 26.26
CA ALA A 340 21.48 9.11 26.30
C ALA A 340 21.02 8.41 25.01
N ALA A 341 19.87 8.81 24.46
CA ALA A 341 19.36 8.25 23.22
C ALA A 341 20.29 8.57 22.04
N GLY A 342 20.76 9.82 21.94
CA GLY A 342 21.77 10.22 20.96
C GLY A 342 23.08 9.44 21.13
N GLN A 343 23.59 9.32 22.36
CA GLN A 343 24.84 8.60 22.65
C GLN A 343 24.76 7.12 22.28
N LEU A 344 23.74 6.41 22.78
CA LEU A 344 23.58 4.98 22.53
C LEU A 344 23.24 4.70 21.07
N GLY A 345 22.37 5.51 20.47
CA GLY A 345 21.99 5.36 19.06
C GLY A 345 23.19 5.51 18.12
N LEU A 346 24.06 6.51 18.36
CA LEU A 346 25.27 6.73 17.54
C LEU A 346 26.32 5.62 17.69
N SER A 347 26.22 4.76 18.71
CA SER A 347 27.10 3.61 18.87
C SER A 347 26.66 2.38 18.04
N LEU A 348 25.45 2.41 17.47
CA LEU A 348 24.98 1.35 16.58
C LEU A 348 25.72 1.40 15.22
N PRO A 349 26.07 0.25 14.63
CA PRO A 349 26.69 0.21 13.31
C PRO A 349 25.65 0.40 12.19
N ASN A 350 26.11 0.86 11.03
CA ASN A 350 25.34 0.95 9.78
C ASN A 350 24.05 1.80 9.87
N LEU A 351 24.10 2.91 10.60
CA LEU A 351 23.01 3.89 10.65
C LEU A 351 22.72 4.47 9.27
N ASP A 352 21.44 4.59 8.92
CA ASP A 352 21.04 5.42 7.80
C ASP A 352 21.26 6.90 8.11
N THR A 353 21.38 7.71 7.05
CA THR A 353 21.68 9.15 7.17
C THR A 353 20.66 9.90 8.02
N ARG A 354 19.37 9.54 7.92
CA ARG A 354 18.30 10.24 8.63
C ARG A 354 18.37 9.96 10.12
N ALA A 355 18.47 8.69 10.52
CA ALA A 355 18.64 8.29 11.92
C ALA A 355 19.91 8.92 12.51
N LYS A 356 21.03 8.88 11.80
CA LYS A 356 22.29 9.48 12.24
C LYS A 356 22.15 10.99 12.50
N ASN A 357 21.44 11.71 11.65
CA ASN A 357 21.24 13.15 11.81
C ASN A 357 20.45 13.47 13.08
N TYR A 358 19.30 12.82 13.30
CA TYR A 358 18.52 13.01 14.52
C TYR A 358 19.32 12.67 15.78
N LEU A 359 19.99 11.52 15.80
CA LEU A 359 20.77 11.08 16.96
C LEU A 359 21.95 12.02 17.25
N SER A 360 22.59 12.56 16.22
CA SER A 360 23.65 13.59 16.36
C SER A 360 23.11 14.90 16.92
N GLU A 361 21.92 15.31 16.46
CA GLU A 361 21.24 16.50 16.95
C GLU A 361 20.86 16.35 18.42
N HIS A 362 20.26 15.23 18.82
CA HIS A 362 19.91 14.93 20.21
C HIS A 362 21.12 15.02 21.14
N LYS A 363 22.22 14.38 20.74
CA LYS A 363 23.48 14.44 21.48
C LYS A 363 24.00 15.88 21.59
N LYS A 364 23.99 16.63 20.49
CA LYS A 364 24.46 18.03 20.49
C LYS A 364 23.62 18.90 21.43
N ILE A 365 22.29 18.85 21.32
CA ILE A 365 21.37 19.64 22.14
C ILE A 365 21.55 19.29 23.62
N ALA A 366 21.75 18.02 23.96
CA ALA A 366 22.02 17.61 25.33
C ALA A 366 23.34 18.21 25.86
N HIS A 367 24.42 18.18 25.06
CA HIS A 367 25.70 18.82 25.42
C HIS A 367 25.57 20.33 25.61
N ASP A 368 24.84 21.01 24.73
CA ASP A 368 24.56 22.45 24.82
C ASP A 368 23.78 22.80 26.12
N ASN A 369 23.02 21.85 26.66
CA ASN A 369 22.32 21.95 27.95
C ASN A 369 23.11 21.36 29.13
N GLY A 370 24.41 21.12 28.97
CA GLY A 370 25.30 20.67 30.05
C GLY A 370 25.26 19.17 30.35
N ILE A 371 24.57 18.37 29.54
CA ILE A 371 24.56 16.90 29.66
C ILE A 371 25.67 16.31 28.79
N THR A 372 26.69 15.75 29.44
CA THR A 372 27.82 15.10 28.76
C THR A 372 27.61 13.60 28.61
N ASP A 373 28.42 13.00 27.70
CA ASP A 373 28.48 11.55 27.51
C ASP A 373 28.91 10.85 28.80
N VAL A 374 28.29 9.71 29.07
CA VAL A 374 28.56 8.89 30.26
C VAL A 374 28.94 7.47 29.87
N GLN A 375 29.34 6.64 30.82
CA GLN A 375 29.55 5.22 30.54
C GLN A 375 28.24 4.57 30.03
N PRO A 376 28.30 3.63 29.07
CA PRO A 376 27.10 3.04 28.46
C PRO A 376 26.05 2.50 29.44
N PRO A 377 26.40 1.83 30.56
CA PRO A 377 25.41 1.42 31.56
C PRO A 377 24.64 2.59 32.20
N THR A 378 25.30 3.74 32.38
CA THR A 378 24.68 4.96 32.91
C THR A 378 23.75 5.60 31.87
N ALA A 379 24.15 5.60 30.59
CA ALA A 379 23.29 6.08 29.51
C ALA A 379 22.03 5.19 29.39
N LEU A 380 22.17 3.87 29.48
CA LEU A 380 21.01 2.97 29.48
C LEU A 380 20.09 3.21 30.67
N ARG A 381 20.66 3.50 31.86
CA ARG A 381 19.87 3.91 33.03
C ARG A 381 19.08 5.20 32.78
N ARG A 382 19.69 6.20 32.13
CA ARG A 382 19.00 7.46 31.77
C ARG A 382 17.81 7.24 30.83
N ILE A 383 17.88 6.28 29.90
CA ILE A 383 16.73 5.86 29.09
C ILE A 383 15.60 5.35 29.99
N ARG A 384 15.90 4.46 30.93
CA ARG A 384 14.92 3.93 31.88
C ARG A 384 14.32 5.03 32.76
N ASP A 385 15.15 5.91 33.32
CA ASP A 385 14.71 6.97 34.21
C ASP A 385 13.80 7.98 33.50
N ALA A 386 14.13 8.33 32.24
CA ALA A 386 13.29 9.17 31.40
C ALA A 386 11.96 8.48 31.04
N ALA A 387 11.95 7.18 30.74
CA ALA A 387 10.72 6.41 30.51
C ALA A 387 9.82 6.39 31.75
N ILE A 388 10.38 6.17 32.93
CA ILE A 388 9.64 6.21 34.20
C ILE A 388 9.09 7.61 34.48
N ALA A 389 9.88 8.66 34.25
CA ALA A 389 9.44 10.04 34.42
C ALA A 389 8.30 10.40 33.46
N ALA A 390 8.39 9.95 32.20
CA ALA A 390 7.35 10.14 31.19
C ALA A 390 6.07 9.37 31.54
N HIS A 391 6.17 8.11 31.94
CA HIS A 391 5.03 7.32 32.38
C HIS A 391 4.25 8.00 33.53
N ARG A 392 4.94 8.65 34.48
CA ARG A 392 4.30 9.41 35.57
C ARG A 392 3.66 10.73 35.14
N GLN A 393 4.05 11.25 33.97
CA GLN A 393 3.60 12.54 33.43
C GLN A 393 2.68 12.38 32.20
N ARG A 394 2.37 11.14 31.83
CA ARG A 394 1.61 10.79 30.62
C ARG A 394 0.30 11.56 30.48
N GLU A 395 -0.02 11.88 29.24
CA GLU A 395 -1.22 12.63 28.84
C GLU A 395 -2.49 11.77 28.91
N GLY A 396 -2.35 10.44 28.92
CA GLY A 396 -3.44 9.49 29.08
C GLY A 396 -2.94 8.11 29.45
N ASP A 397 -3.86 7.20 29.72
CA ASP A 397 -3.53 5.79 29.95
C ASP A 397 -3.49 5.04 28.61
N LEU A 398 -2.56 4.08 28.52
CA LEU A 398 -2.53 3.09 27.44
C LEU A 398 -3.31 1.84 27.84
N GLN A 399 -3.47 0.86 26.93
CA GLN A 399 -4.18 -0.38 27.29
C GLN A 399 -3.42 -1.17 28.37
N ASP A 400 -4.18 -1.96 29.12
CA ASP A 400 -3.74 -2.76 30.27
C ASP A 400 -2.68 -3.81 29.94
N TRP A 401 -2.61 -4.26 28.68
CA TRP A 401 -1.59 -5.19 28.20
C TRP A 401 -0.24 -4.54 27.88
N ILE A 402 -0.10 -3.22 28.03
CA ILE A 402 1.17 -2.52 27.94
C ILE A 402 1.80 -2.40 29.31
N SER A 403 3.00 -2.95 29.47
CA SER A 403 3.73 -2.91 30.74
C SER A 403 4.04 -1.47 31.18
N PRO A 404 3.84 -1.14 32.47
CA PRO A 404 4.32 0.10 33.06
C PRO A 404 5.81 0.31 32.85
N ALA A 405 6.25 1.57 32.72
CA ALA A 405 7.66 1.88 32.47
C ALA A 405 8.62 1.34 33.54
N GLU A 406 8.17 1.23 34.79
CA GLU A 406 8.95 0.67 35.90
C GLU A 406 9.33 -0.80 35.71
N GLU A 407 8.49 -1.57 35.00
CA GLU A 407 8.63 -3.01 34.76
C GLU A 407 9.45 -3.34 33.50
N LEU A 408 9.69 -2.36 32.63
CA LEU A 408 10.43 -2.56 31.40
C LEU A 408 11.89 -2.96 31.67
N THR A 409 12.33 -3.97 30.92
CA THR A 409 13.71 -4.47 30.93
C THR A 409 14.35 -4.28 29.55
N PHE A 410 15.68 -4.07 29.52
CA PHE A 410 16.42 -3.66 28.30
C PHE A 410 17.67 -4.52 28.06
N HIS A 411 17.68 -5.79 28.47
CA HIS A 411 18.83 -6.68 28.32
C HIS A 411 19.17 -6.94 26.85
N GLY A 412 18.17 -7.07 25.98
CA GLY A 412 18.34 -7.23 24.55
C GLY A 412 19.03 -6.03 23.91
N LEU A 413 18.61 -4.80 24.28
CA LEU A 413 19.26 -3.56 23.86
C LEU A 413 20.68 -3.46 24.41
N ALA A 414 20.88 -3.78 25.70
CA ALA A 414 22.20 -3.78 26.32
C ALA A 414 23.17 -4.73 25.59
N LYS A 415 22.72 -5.95 25.29
CA LYS A 415 23.49 -6.95 24.54
C LYS A 415 23.82 -6.47 23.13
N LEU A 416 22.86 -5.85 22.43
CA LEU A 416 23.08 -5.28 21.10
C LEU A 416 24.20 -4.23 21.11
N LEU A 417 24.25 -3.43 22.16
CA LEU A 417 25.20 -2.33 22.36
C LEU A 417 26.51 -2.77 23.05
N GLY A 418 26.69 -4.06 23.37
CA GLY A 418 27.87 -4.56 24.07
C GLY A 418 28.01 -4.06 25.51
N ILE A 419 26.90 -3.74 26.17
CA ILE A 419 26.85 -3.22 27.55
C ILE A 419 26.77 -4.39 28.53
N GLU A 420 27.73 -4.49 29.46
CA GLU A 420 27.64 -5.44 30.57
C GLU A 420 26.58 -4.97 31.58
N THR A 421 25.46 -5.70 31.64
CA THR A 421 24.45 -5.54 32.70
C THR A 421 24.88 -6.36 33.91
N LYS A 422 25.16 -5.70 35.05
CA LYS A 422 25.35 -6.37 36.34
C LYS A 422 24.03 -6.56 37.06
#